data_AF-A0A7W1V7X9-F1
#
_entry.id   AF-A0A7W1V7X9-F1
#
_cell.length_a   1.000
_cell.length_b   1.000
_cell.length_c   1.000
_cell.angle_alpha   90.00
_cell.angle_beta   90.00
_cell.angle_gamma   90.00
#
_symmetry.space_group_name_H-M   'P 1'
#
loop_
_entity.id
_entity.type
_entity.pdbx_description
1 polymer ?
#
loop_
_entity_poly.entity_id
_entity_poly.type
_entity_poly.pdbx_seq_one_letter_code
_entity_poly.pdbx_strand_id
1 'polypeptide(L)'
;MMFSRPEIKTEITAGEKGFKITLATDKVAKAVFLSGLSEEGRFVDNYFNLVPGKKTEIEFRANGKMSADEFRKKLKVRSLVDAFL
;
A
#
# COMPACT_ATOMS: atom_id res chain seq x y z
N MET A 1 -2.61 -15.14 20.66
CA MET A 1 -1.42 -14.93 19.80
C MET A 1 -1.17 -13.43 19.72
N MET A 2 0.01 -12.96 20.14
CA MET A 2 0.38 -11.55 20.00
C MET A 2 0.95 -11.37 18.59
N PHE A 3 0.20 -10.79 17.67
CA PHE A 3 0.72 -10.47 16.34
C PHE A 3 1.71 -9.31 16.49
N SER A 4 3.01 -9.58 16.33
CA SER A 4 4.00 -8.50 16.32
C SER A 4 3.77 -7.61 15.10
N ARG A 5 3.84 -6.29 15.28
CA ARG A 5 3.72 -5.30 14.20
C ARG A 5 4.72 -5.61 13.07
N PRO A 6 4.25 -5.80 11.82
CA PRO A 6 5.12 -5.97 10.67
C PRO A 6 5.71 -4.61 10.25
N GLU A 7 6.95 -4.60 9.80
CA GLU A 7 7.50 -3.50 9.03
C GLU A 7 7.05 -3.70 7.58
N ILE A 8 6.36 -2.71 7.01
CA ILE A 8 5.92 -2.72 5.61
C ILE A 8 6.69 -1.65 4.85
N LYS A 9 7.55 -2.09 3.93
CA LYS A 9 8.30 -1.21 3.04
C LYS A 9 7.48 -0.94 1.80
N THR A 10 7.49 0.31 1.34
CA THR A 10 6.76 0.77 0.16
C THR A 10 7.70 1.45 -0.80
N GLU A 11 7.62 1.08 -2.07
CA GLU A 11 8.30 1.73 -3.18
C GLU A 11 7.25 2.18 -4.19
N ILE A 12 7.35 3.43 -4.64
CA ILE A 12 6.38 4.04 -5.54
C ILE A 12 7.10 4.51 -6.78
N THR A 13 6.61 4.04 -7.93
CA THR A 13 7.07 4.42 -9.27
C THR A 13 5.89 4.91 -10.12
N ALA A 14 6.18 5.72 -11.13
CA ALA A 14 5.16 6.12 -12.10
C ALA A 14 4.74 4.91 -12.95
N GLY A 15 3.45 4.77 -13.21
CA GLY A 15 2.89 3.82 -14.17
C GLY A 15 2.12 4.54 -15.26
N GLU A 16 1.67 3.81 -16.28
CA GLU A 16 0.96 4.39 -17.44
C GLU A 16 -0.33 5.13 -17.05
N LYS A 17 -1.07 4.62 -16.06
CA LYS A 17 -2.38 5.13 -15.63
C LYS A 17 -2.38 5.71 -14.21
N GLY A 18 -1.20 5.99 -13.65
CA GLY A 18 -1.06 6.47 -12.28
C GLY A 18 0.24 5.99 -11.66
N PHE A 19 0.15 5.19 -10.60
CA PHE A 19 1.32 4.74 -9.83
C PHE A 19 1.34 3.23 -9.63
N LYS A 20 2.56 2.70 -9.58
CA LYS A 20 2.83 1.33 -9.16
C LYS A 20 3.42 1.35 -7.76
N ILE A 21 2.80 0.62 -6.84
CA ILE A 21 3.20 0.49 -5.44
C ILE A 21 3.73 -0.92 -5.24
N THR A 22 5.02 -1.04 -4.93
CA THR A 22 5.63 -2.31 -4.56
C THR A 22 5.74 -2.38 -3.05
N LEU A 23 5.13 -3.39 -2.45
CA LEU A 23 5.14 -3.62 -1.00
C LEU A 23 5.95 -4.87 -0.66
N ALA A 24 6.71 -4.79 0.42
CA ALA A 24 7.44 -5.90 1.02
C ALA A 24 7.36 -5.83 2.53
N THR A 25 7.53 -6.96 3.22
CA THR A 25 7.43 -7.02 4.67
C THR A 25 8.39 -8.04 5.28
N ASP A 26 8.77 -7.83 6.54
CA ASP A 26 9.60 -8.74 7.34
C ASP A 26 8.79 -9.89 7.97
N LYS A 27 7.48 -9.69 8.16
CA LYS A 27 6.56 -10.65 8.80
C LYS A 27 5.24 -10.72 8.05
N VAL A 28 4.41 -11.73 8.32
CA VAL A 28 3.08 -11.78 7.70
C VAL A 28 2.25 -10.57 8.12
N ALA A 29 1.87 -9.73 7.15
CA ALA A 29 0.95 -8.62 7.36
C ALA A 29 -0.43 -9.00 6.80
N LYS A 30 -1.42 -9.13 7.68
CA LYS A 30 -2.77 -9.53 7.30
C LYS A 30 -3.64 -8.33 6.94
N ALA A 31 -4.53 -8.51 5.97
CA ALA A 31 -5.53 -7.52 5.55
C ALA A 31 -4.92 -6.11 5.38
N VAL A 32 -3.84 -6.05 4.60
CA VAL A 32 -3.16 -4.80 4.26
C VAL A 32 -4.12 -3.91 3.48
N PHE A 33 -4.29 -2.68 3.99
CA PHE A 33 -5.22 -1.69 3.52
C PHE A 33 -4.49 -0.42 3.10
N LEU A 34 -4.64 -0.04 1.83
CA LEU A 34 -4.11 1.18 1.24
C LEU A 34 -5.21 2.24 1.17
N SER A 35 -4.92 3.47 1.60
CA SER A 35 -5.91 4.56 1.70
C SER A 35 -5.27 5.95 1.59
N GLY A 36 -6.10 7.00 1.69
CA GLY A 36 -5.68 8.41 1.71
C GLY A 36 -5.73 9.14 0.36
N LEU A 37 -6.23 8.47 -0.69
CA LEU A 37 -6.24 8.93 -2.08
C LEU A 37 -7.61 8.69 -2.77
N SER A 38 -8.70 8.66 -2.02
CA SER A 38 -10.03 8.25 -2.52
C SER A 38 -10.63 9.21 -3.53
N GLU A 39 -10.30 10.50 -3.44
CA GLU A 39 -10.78 11.52 -4.40
C GLU A 39 -9.94 11.52 -5.68
N GLU A 40 -8.67 11.12 -5.58
CA GLU A 40 -7.69 11.20 -6.66
C GLU A 40 -7.60 9.94 -7.51
N GLY A 41 -8.29 8.87 -7.13
CA GLY A 41 -8.31 7.62 -7.88
C GLY A 41 -8.68 6.41 -7.06
N ARG A 42 -8.22 5.24 -7.51
CA ARG A 42 -8.49 3.96 -6.83
C ARG A 42 -7.32 2.99 -6.92
N PHE A 43 -7.12 2.23 -5.86
CA PHE A 43 -6.28 1.03 -5.89
C PHE A 43 -7.01 -0.08 -6.65
N VAL A 44 -6.27 -0.81 -7.50
CA VAL A 44 -6.82 -1.94 -8.27
C VAL A 44 -7.09 -3.15 -7.38
N ASP A 45 -6.33 -3.29 -6.29
CA ASP A 45 -6.51 -4.32 -5.28
C ASP A 45 -6.24 -3.75 -3.88
N ASN A 46 -6.93 -4.28 -2.88
CA ASN A 46 -6.86 -3.84 -1.48
C ASN A 46 -7.32 -4.96 -0.55
N TYR A 47 -7.01 -4.88 0.75
CA TYR A 47 -7.32 -5.93 1.74
C TYR A 47 -6.65 -7.28 1.48
N PHE A 48 -5.41 -7.28 0.98
CA PHE A 48 -4.63 -8.48 0.70
C PHE A 48 -3.66 -8.82 1.85
N ASN A 49 -3.03 -10.00 1.79
CA ASN A 49 -1.97 -10.36 2.73
C ASN A 49 -0.59 -10.16 2.09
N LEU A 50 0.37 -9.67 2.87
CA LEU A 50 1.78 -9.71 2.53
C LEU A 50 2.47 -10.87 3.23
N VAL A 51 3.36 -11.55 2.50
CA VAL A 51 4.15 -12.68 2.99
C VAL A 51 5.64 -12.32 2.87
N PRO A 52 6.46 -12.58 3.91
CA PRO A 52 7.90 -12.32 3.84
C PRO A 52 8.58 -13.00 2.66
N GLY A 53 9.58 -12.34 2.09
CA GLY A 53 10.31 -12.84 0.91
C GLY A 53 9.57 -12.69 -0.42
N LYS A 54 8.30 -12.26 -0.41
CA LYS A 54 7.53 -11.94 -1.63
C LYS A 54 7.26 -10.45 -1.73
N LYS A 55 7.54 -9.87 -2.91
CA LYS A 55 7.06 -8.53 -3.26
C LYS A 55 5.66 -8.62 -3.84
N THR A 56 4.79 -7.69 -3.42
CA THR A 56 3.44 -7.53 -3.98
C THR A 56 3.36 -6.20 -4.67
N GLU A 57 2.88 -6.19 -5.90
CA GLU A 57 2.73 -4.99 -6.71
C GLU A 57 1.26 -4.64 -6.86
N ILE A 58 0.91 -3.39 -6.55
CA ILE A 58 -0.44 -2.85 -6.65
C ILE A 58 -0.42 -1.64 -7.58
N GLU A 59 -1.41 -1.56 -8.46
CA GLU A 59 -1.62 -0.38 -9.31
C GLU A 59 -2.60 0.57 -8.63
N PHE A 60 -2.27 1.86 -8.61
CA PHE A 60 -3.21 2.94 -8.37
C PHE A 60 -3.53 3.64 -9.68
N ARG A 61 -4.82 3.69 -10.01
CA ARG A 61 -5.34 4.39 -11.20
C ARG A 61 -5.76 5.78 -10.80
N ALA A 62 -5.06 6.78 -11.32
CA ALA A 62 -5.32 8.18 -11.02
C ALA A 62 -6.42 8.73 -11.93
N ASN A 63 -7.28 9.57 -11.36
CA ASN A 63 -8.30 10.32 -12.10
C ASN A 63 -7.71 11.53 -12.86
N GLY A 64 -6.51 11.97 -12.49
CA GLY A 64 -5.83 13.11 -13.06
C GLY A 64 -4.32 13.09 -12.84
N LYS A 65 -3.64 14.19 -13.19
CA LYS A 65 -2.20 14.33 -12.97
C LYS A 65 -1.92 14.54 -11.49
N MET A 66 -0.95 13.80 -10.96
CA MET A 66 -0.46 13.90 -9.59
C MET A 66 1.04 13.63 -9.59
N SER A 67 1.79 14.31 -8.71
CA SER A 67 3.22 14.04 -8.53
C SER A 67 3.46 12.84 -7.62
N ALA A 68 4.59 12.14 -7.81
CA ALA A 68 4.97 11.02 -6.93
C ALA A 68 5.14 11.44 -5.46
N ASP A 69 5.59 12.67 -5.21
CA ASP A 69 5.78 13.18 -3.85
C ASP A 69 4.45 13.50 -3.16
N GLU A 70 3.48 14.06 -3.90
CA GLU A 70 2.12 14.22 -3.38
C GLU A 70 1.49 12.85 -3.08
N PHE A 71 1.65 11.89 -3.98
CA PHE A 71 1.18 10.53 -3.78
C PHE A 71 1.77 9.90 -2.52
N ARG A 72 3.10 10.00 -2.33
CA ARG A 72 3.81 9.51 -1.13
C ARG A 72 3.31 10.14 0.17
N LYS A 73 3.04 11.44 0.17
CA LYS A 73 2.53 12.17 1.35
C LYS A 73 1.12 11.73 1.74
N LYS A 74 0.29 11.37 0.75
CA LYS A 74 -1.11 11.00 0.98
C LYS A 74 -1.31 9.51 1.25
N LEU A 75 -0.47 8.64 0.66
CA LEU A 75 -0.59 7.20 0.81
C LEU A 75 -0.48 6.78 2.28
N LYS A 76 -1.50 6.07 2.76
CA LYS A 76 -1.50 5.39 4.05
C LYS A 76 -1.53 3.89 3.80
N VAL A 77 -0.61 3.17 4.43
CA VAL A 77 -0.57 1.70 4.43
C VAL A 77 -0.76 1.21 5.85
N ARG A 78 -1.77 0.38 6.06
CA ARG A 78 -2.08 -0.25 7.35
C ARG A 78 -2.29 -1.73 7.17
N SER A 79 -2.18 -2.49 8.25
CA SER A 79 -2.50 -3.91 8.35
C SER A 79 -3.50 -4.12 9.47
N LEU A 80 -4.03 -5.33 9.61
CA LEU A 80 -4.95 -5.70 10.68
C LEU A 80 -4.41 -5.36 12.08
N VAL A 81 -3.09 -5.50 12.29
CA VAL A 81 -2.46 -5.23 13.59
C VAL A 81 -2.59 -3.76 13.98
N ASP A 82 -2.62 -2.84 13.01
CA ASP A 82 -2.78 -1.40 13.25
C ASP A 82 -4.16 -1.02 13.79
N ALA A 83 -5.15 -1.92 13.75
CA ALA A 83 -6.48 -1.67 14.29
C ALA A 83 -6.58 -1.96 15.81
N PHE A 84 -5.57 -2.61 16.39
CA PHE A 84 -5.57 -3.07 17.80
C PHE A 84 -4.39 -2.55 18.62
N LEU A 85 -3.56 -1.67 18.04
CA LEU A 85 -2.37 -1.08 18.66
C LEU A 85 -2.47 0.44 18.70
#